data_AF-A0A537JBT4-F1
#
_entry.id   AF-A0A537JBT4-F1
#
_cell.length_a   1.000
_cell.length_b   1.000
_cell.length_c   1.000
_cell.angle_alpha   90.00
_cell.angle_beta   90.00
_cell.angle_gamma   90.00
#
_symmetry.space_group_name_H-M   'P 1'
#
loop_
_entity.id
_entity.type
_entity.pdbx_description
1 polymer ?
#
loop_
_entity_poly.entity_id
_entity_poly.type
_entity_poly.pdbx_seq_one_letter_code
_entity_poly.pdbx_strand_id
1 'polypeptide(L)'
;TSGYLFPLAGLKKAGYDPQKFFGQTVFAGSHNNVVLAVYQGRVDAGAVYEDARGSVQKTLPDVMQKVKVVWRSDPIPNDTVSLREGLPAAVKDRVTKALLRFSEQPAGLESLKALHEIEALADYDLLVSKYKVRVHSLDAFYDPVRDVARYAG
;
A
#
# COMPACT_ATOMS: atom_id res chain seq x y z
N THR A 1 2.39 6.23 0.74
CA THR A 1 0.92 6.27 0.93
C THR A 1 0.49 5.64 2.25
N SER A 2 0.48 4.32 2.36
CA SER A 2 0.12 3.57 3.59
C SER A 2 0.99 3.92 4.80
N GLY A 3 2.30 4.15 4.60
CA GLY A 3 3.23 4.51 5.67
C GLY A 3 3.19 5.98 6.10
N TYR A 4 2.30 6.82 5.55
CA TYR A 4 2.26 8.25 5.90
C TYR A 4 0.86 8.89 5.84
N LEU A 5 0.22 8.93 4.67
CA LEU A 5 -1.03 9.69 4.48
C LEU A 5 -2.20 9.12 5.30
N PHE A 6 -2.39 7.81 5.26
CA PHE A 6 -3.44 7.13 6.00
C PHE A 6 -3.29 7.21 7.53
N PRO A 7 -2.11 6.92 8.13
CA PRO A 7 -1.92 7.09 9.57
C PRO A 7 -2.00 8.56 10.00
N LEU A 8 -1.50 9.49 9.19
CA LEU A 8 -1.65 10.94 9.43
C LEU A 8 -3.13 11.35 9.50
N ALA A 9 -3.93 10.93 8.52
CA ALA A 9 -5.36 11.18 8.51
C ALA A 9 -6.08 10.51 9.68
N GLY A 10 -5.68 9.29 10.05
CA GLY A 10 -6.21 8.57 11.22
C GLY A 10 -5.99 9.34 12.52
N LEU A 11 -4.77 9.83 12.75
CA LEU A 11 -4.45 10.67 13.92
C LEU A 11 -5.27 11.96 13.95
N LYS A 12 -5.37 12.67 12.82
CA LYS A 12 -6.17 13.91 12.72
C LYS A 12 -7.65 13.65 12.99
N LYS A 13 -8.22 12.57 12.43
CA LYS A 13 -9.61 12.16 12.69
C LYS A 13 -9.85 11.81 14.16
N ALA A 14 -8.84 11.28 14.85
CA ALA A 14 -8.87 11.02 16.29
C ALA A 14 -8.63 12.28 17.16
N GLY A 15 -8.46 13.46 16.55
CA GLY A 15 -8.29 14.73 17.26
C GLY A 15 -6.84 15.05 17.65
N TYR A 16 -5.87 14.25 17.21
CA TYR A 16 -4.45 14.51 17.46
C TYR A 16 -3.85 15.40 16.37
N ASP A 17 -2.98 16.33 16.77
CA ASP A 17 -2.11 17.08 15.85
C ASP A 17 -0.81 16.29 15.66
N PRO A 18 -0.58 15.62 14.50
CA PRO A 18 0.58 14.75 14.32
C PRO A 18 1.92 15.48 14.40
N GLN A 19 1.95 16.80 14.19
CA GLN A 19 3.17 17.61 14.31
C GLN A 19 3.56 17.87 15.77
N LYS A 20 2.61 17.76 16.71
CA LYS A 20 2.82 18.02 18.14
C LYS A 20 2.63 16.79 19.00
N PHE A 21 1.97 15.75 18.49
CA PHE A 21 1.62 14.56 19.23
C PHE A 21 2.84 13.68 19.52
N PHE A 22 3.82 13.63 18.60
CA PHE A 22 5.04 12.86 18.77
C PHE A 22 6.21 13.76 19.14
N GLY A 23 7.07 13.29 20.05
CA GLY A 23 8.33 13.98 20.36
C GLY A 23 9.32 13.99 19.17
N GLN A 24 9.24 12.98 18.30
CA GLN A 24 10.02 12.90 17.07
C GLN A 24 9.30 12.04 16.03
N THR A 25 9.45 12.40 14.75
CA THR A 25 9.05 11.56 13.61
C THR A 25 10.23 11.36 12.68
N VAL A 26 10.45 10.12 12.20
CA VAL A 26 11.54 9.77 11.28
C VAL A 26 11.02 8.96 10.09
N PHE A 27 11.59 9.20 8.92
CA PHE A 27 11.30 8.41 7.72
C PHE A 27 12.38 7.33 7.54
N ALA A 28 12.02 6.06 7.75
CA ALA A 28 12.95 4.93 7.66
C ALA A 28 13.24 4.47 6.22
N GLY A 29 12.63 5.11 5.21
CA GLY A 29 12.85 4.85 3.78
C GLY A 29 12.11 3.63 3.21
N SER A 30 11.82 2.60 4.00
CA SER A 30 11.04 1.43 3.56
C SER A 30 10.16 0.86 4.68
N HIS A 31 9.11 0.12 4.31
CA HIS A 31 8.24 -0.55 5.28
C HIS A 31 8.99 -1.57 6.14
N ASN A 32 9.91 -2.33 5.54
CA ASN A 32 10.76 -3.27 6.27
C ASN A 32 11.63 -2.54 7.30
N ASN A 33 12.22 -1.39 6.93
CA ASN A 33 13.01 -0.59 7.86
C ASN A 33 12.18 -0.01 8.99
N VAL A 34 10.91 0.36 8.75
CA VAL A 34 9.99 0.78 9.82
C VAL A 34 9.75 -0.36 10.80
N VAL A 35 9.45 -1.58 10.31
CA VAL A 35 9.27 -2.76 11.18
C VAL A 35 10.54 -3.04 11.97
N LEU A 36 11.71 -2.98 11.33
CA LEU A 36 13.00 -3.20 12.00
C LEU A 36 13.28 -2.14 13.06
N ALA A 37 12.96 -0.86 12.81
CA ALA A 37 13.16 0.21 13.76
C ALA A 37 12.31 0.02 15.02
N VAL A 38 11.05 -0.41 14.87
CA VAL A 38 10.18 -0.75 16.01
C VAL A 38 10.70 -2.00 16.73
N TYR A 39 11.04 -3.05 15.98
CA TYR A 39 11.56 -4.30 16.55
C TYR A 39 12.83 -4.09 17.38
N GLN A 40 13.71 -3.19 16.95
CA GLN A 40 14.97 -2.86 17.61
C GLN A 40 14.82 -1.81 18.73
N GLY A 41 13.61 -1.32 18.99
CA GLY A 41 13.34 -0.29 20.00
C GLY A 41 13.95 1.08 19.67
N ARG A 42 14.20 1.37 18.38
CA ARG A 42 14.70 2.68 17.93
C ARG A 42 13.58 3.72 17.85
N VAL A 43 12.35 3.27 17.66
CA VAL A 43 11.12 4.07 17.67
C VAL A 43 10.02 3.29 18.39
N ASP A 44 9.10 4.00 19.04
CA ASP A 44 8.02 3.37 19.82
C ASP A 44 6.92 2.78 18.92
N ALA A 45 6.71 3.36 17.74
CA ALA A 45 5.69 2.97 16.79
C ALA A 45 6.12 3.27 15.36
N GLY A 46 5.46 2.61 14.41
CA GLY A 46 5.71 2.79 12.99
C GLY A 46 4.46 2.50 12.17
N ALA A 47 4.31 3.18 11.04
CA ALA A 47 3.21 2.95 10.11
C ALA A 47 3.71 2.26 8.84
N VAL A 48 3.01 1.19 8.45
CA VAL A 48 3.36 0.37 7.29
C VAL A 48 2.12 -0.04 6.50
N TYR A 49 2.29 -0.60 5.30
CA TYR A 49 1.21 -1.35 4.65
C TYR A 49 0.87 -2.60 5.48
N GLU A 50 -0.29 -3.20 5.19
CA GLU A 50 -0.78 -4.34 5.94
C GLU A 50 0.25 -5.47 6.00
N ASP A 51 0.65 -5.80 7.23
CA ASP A 51 1.51 -6.94 7.56
C ASP A 51 2.87 -7.02 6.83
N ALA A 52 3.51 -5.88 6.57
CA ALA A 52 4.93 -5.78 6.19
C ALA A 52 5.91 -6.55 7.11
N ARG A 53 5.47 -6.95 8.30
CA ARG A 53 6.19 -7.87 9.20
C ARG A 53 6.48 -9.23 8.56
N GLY A 54 5.61 -9.72 7.68
CA GLY A 54 5.78 -11.01 7.01
C GLY A 54 7.06 -11.08 6.17
N SER A 55 7.40 -10.00 5.47
CA SER A 55 8.64 -9.93 4.67
C SER A 55 9.88 -9.93 5.59
N VAL A 56 9.78 -9.35 6.79
CA VAL A 56 10.85 -9.34 7.81
C VAL A 56 10.93 -10.66 8.60
N GLN A 57 9.82 -11.38 8.73
CA GLN A 57 9.72 -12.62 9.51
C GLN A 57 10.66 -13.71 8.99
N LYS A 58 10.96 -13.71 7.69
CA LYS A 58 11.93 -14.63 7.06
C LYS A 58 13.31 -14.55 7.72
N THR A 59 13.69 -13.36 8.20
CA THR A 59 14.97 -13.11 8.88
C THR A 59 14.84 -12.98 10.40
N LEU A 60 13.68 -12.56 10.90
CA LEU A 60 13.38 -12.37 12.32
C LEU A 60 12.10 -13.13 12.68
N PRO A 61 12.17 -14.45 12.96
CA PRO A 61 10.99 -15.30 13.12
C PRO A 61 10.03 -14.86 14.24
N ASP A 62 10.53 -14.15 15.24
CA ASP A 62 9.77 -13.64 16.40
C ASP A 62 9.18 -12.23 16.18
N VAL A 63 9.33 -11.63 15.00
CA VAL A 63 8.83 -10.26 14.70
C VAL A 63 7.32 -10.13 14.93
N MET A 64 6.53 -11.17 14.61
CA MET A 64 5.08 -11.20 14.82
C MET A 64 4.71 -11.22 16.32
N GLN A 65 5.63 -11.72 17.15
CA GLN A 65 5.47 -11.75 18.60
C GLN A 65 5.88 -10.42 19.23
N LYS A 66 6.98 -9.81 18.77
CA LYS A 66 7.54 -8.57 19.33
C LYS A 66 6.89 -7.28 18.83
N VAL A 67 6.50 -7.23 17.55
CA VAL A 67 5.89 -6.05 16.94
C VAL A 67 4.38 -6.28 16.80
N LYS A 68 3.57 -5.47 17.48
CA LYS A 68 2.10 -5.60 17.52
C LYS A 68 1.42 -4.53 16.69
N VAL A 69 0.30 -4.91 16.06
CA VAL A 69 -0.59 -3.98 15.37
C VAL A 69 -1.50 -3.34 16.41
N VAL A 70 -1.45 -2.01 16.53
CA VAL A 70 -2.26 -1.23 17.48
C VAL A 70 -3.39 -0.45 16.81
N TRP A 71 -3.34 -0.33 15.47
CA TRP A 71 -4.34 0.38 14.68
C TRP A 71 -4.30 -0.11 13.22
N ARG A 72 -5.44 -0.07 12.54
CA ARG A 72 -5.59 -0.28 11.10
C ARG A 72 -6.49 0.81 10.52
N SER A 73 -6.23 1.22 9.29
CA SER A 73 -7.18 2.03 8.52
C SER A 73 -8.34 1.16 8.04
N ASP A 74 -9.39 1.80 7.55
CA ASP A 74 -10.32 1.14 6.62
C ASP A 74 -9.56 0.58 5.41
N PRO A 75 -10.12 -0.39 4.67
CA PRO A 75 -9.52 -0.90 3.45
C PRO A 75 -9.15 0.23 2.48
N ILE A 76 -7.94 0.16 1.94
CA ILE A 76 -7.40 1.13 0.99
C ILE A 76 -7.08 0.43 -0.33
N PRO A 77 -7.04 1.16 -1.45
CA PRO A 77 -6.55 0.63 -2.71
C PRO A 77 -5.11 0.13 -2.60
N ASN A 78 -4.84 -1.00 -3.26
CA ASN A 78 -3.49 -1.45 -3.52
C ASN A 78 -2.78 -0.55 -4.55
N ASP A 79 -1.50 -0.81 -4.77
CA ASP A 79 -0.67 -0.08 -5.74
C ASP A 79 -1.26 -0.11 -7.16
N THR A 80 -0.89 0.90 -7.94
CA THR A 80 -1.45 1.12 -9.28
C THR A 80 -0.39 0.96 -10.35
N VAL A 81 -0.81 0.51 -11.53
CA VAL A 81 -0.06 0.75 -12.77
C VAL A 81 -0.63 1.99 -13.43
N SER A 82 0.16 3.07 -13.50
CA SER A 82 -0.27 4.35 -14.03
C SER A 82 0.37 4.63 -15.39
N LEU A 83 -0.44 5.16 -16.32
CA LEU A 83 -0.03 5.55 -17.66
C LEU A 83 -0.10 7.07 -17.80
N ARG A 84 0.88 7.68 -18.45
CA ARG A 84 0.89 9.13 -18.71
C ARG A 84 -0.37 9.55 -19.47
N GLU A 85 -0.98 10.65 -19.03
CA GLU A 85 -2.26 11.15 -19.54
C GLU A 85 -2.29 11.27 -21.08
N GLY A 86 -1.31 11.95 -21.68
CA GLY A 86 -1.27 12.16 -23.13
C GLY A 86 -0.71 10.99 -23.96
N LEU A 87 -0.67 9.76 -23.44
CA LEU A 87 -0.36 8.60 -24.28
C LEU A 87 -1.53 8.33 -25.24
N PRO A 88 -1.27 8.00 -26.53
CA PRO A 88 -2.34 7.61 -27.45
C PRO A 88 -3.15 6.46 -26.88
N ALA A 89 -4.48 6.50 -27.05
CA ALA A 89 -5.40 5.49 -26.51
C ALA A 89 -4.99 4.07 -26.92
N ALA A 90 -4.63 3.86 -28.18
CA ALA A 90 -4.15 2.57 -28.68
C ALA A 90 -2.89 2.05 -27.95
N VAL A 91 -2.00 2.94 -27.49
CA VAL A 91 -0.82 2.56 -26.71
C VAL A 91 -1.24 2.18 -25.29
N LYS A 92 -2.12 2.96 -24.66
CA LYS A 92 -2.66 2.62 -23.33
C LYS A 92 -3.29 1.24 -23.34
N ASP A 93 -4.16 0.97 -24.31
CA ASP A 93 -4.85 -0.32 -24.45
C ASP A 93 -3.88 -1.48 -24.66
N ARG A 94 -2.88 -1.30 -25.53
CA ARG A 94 -1.89 -2.34 -25.82
C ARG A 94 -1.05 -2.66 -24.59
N VAL A 95 -0.62 -1.65 -23.83
CA VAL A 95 0.17 -1.83 -22.60
C VAL A 95 -0.66 -2.49 -21.52
N THR A 96 -1.88 -2.01 -21.27
CA THR A 96 -2.80 -2.60 -20.26
C THR A 96 -3.06 -4.07 -20.56
N LYS A 97 -3.43 -4.42 -21.80
CA LYS A 97 -3.66 -5.82 -22.19
C LYS A 97 -2.41 -6.68 -22.05
N ALA A 98 -1.24 -6.15 -22.41
CA ALA A 98 0.02 -6.88 -22.27
C ALA A 98 0.36 -7.16 -20.80
N LEU A 99 0.18 -6.17 -19.91
CA LEU A 99 0.42 -6.34 -18.47
C LEU A 99 -0.55 -7.32 -17.83
N LEU A 100 -1.85 -7.24 -18.16
CA LEU A 100 -2.85 -8.20 -17.66
C LEU A 100 -2.50 -9.62 -18.09
N ARG A 101 -2.23 -9.84 -19.39
CA ARG A 101 -1.80 -11.16 -19.89
C ARG A 101 -0.49 -11.64 -19.25
N PHE A 102 0.46 -10.74 -19.02
CA PHE A 102 1.71 -11.06 -18.33
C PHE A 102 1.43 -11.57 -16.91
N SER A 103 0.51 -10.92 -16.17
CA SER A 103 0.10 -11.34 -14.83
C SER A 103 -0.67 -12.67 -14.77
N GLU A 104 -1.07 -13.23 -15.91
CA GLU A 104 -1.69 -14.56 -15.98
C GLU A 104 -0.68 -15.68 -16.24
N GLN A 105 0.53 -15.33 -16.68
CA GLN A 105 1.58 -16.32 -16.97
C GLN A 105 2.39 -16.64 -15.70
N PRO A 106 2.77 -17.91 -15.46
CA PRO A 106 3.59 -18.28 -14.31
C PRO A 106 4.87 -17.45 -14.19
N ALA A 107 5.61 -17.28 -15.28
CA ALA A 107 6.84 -16.46 -15.27
C ALA A 107 6.57 -14.98 -14.98
N GLY A 108 5.41 -14.46 -15.41
CA GLY A 108 5.02 -13.08 -15.12
C GLY A 108 4.61 -12.89 -13.67
N LEU A 109 3.86 -13.84 -13.10
CA LEU A 109 3.55 -13.86 -11.67
C LEU A 109 4.81 -13.94 -10.80
N GLU A 110 5.77 -14.79 -11.16
CA GLU A 110 7.03 -14.87 -10.43
C GLU A 110 7.82 -13.56 -10.51
N SER A 111 7.82 -12.88 -11.66
CA SER A 111 8.45 -11.56 -11.81
C SER A 111 7.75 -10.49 -10.97
N LEU A 112 6.41 -10.49 -10.94
CA LEU A 112 5.60 -9.56 -10.15
C LEU A 112 5.78 -9.76 -8.64
N LYS A 113 5.82 -11.03 -8.20
CA LYS A 113 6.12 -11.39 -6.81
C LYS A 113 7.54 -10.96 -6.41
N ALA A 114 8.53 -11.19 -7.27
CA ALA A 114 9.91 -10.79 -7.01
C ALA A 114 10.10 -9.27 -6.95
N LEU A 115 9.29 -8.52 -7.71
CA LEU A 115 9.37 -7.06 -7.76
C LEU A 115 8.85 -6.43 -6.46
N HIS A 116 7.59 -6.71 -6.09
CA HIS A 116 6.92 -6.08 -4.95
C HIS A 116 5.86 -6.99 -4.30
N GLU A 117 6.10 -8.31 -4.28
CA GLU A 117 5.13 -9.28 -3.73
C GLU A 117 3.74 -9.16 -4.40
N ILE A 118 3.69 -8.68 -5.66
CA ILE A 118 2.45 -8.44 -6.40
C ILE A 118 1.85 -9.78 -6.80
N GLU A 119 0.65 -10.06 -6.31
CA GLU A 119 -0.05 -11.34 -6.55
C GLU A 119 -0.79 -11.39 -7.89
N ALA A 120 -1.24 -10.24 -8.38
CA ALA A 120 -1.94 -10.11 -9.65
C ALA A 120 -2.04 -8.64 -10.08
N LEU A 121 -2.33 -8.43 -11.36
CA LEU A 121 -2.83 -7.16 -11.87
C LEU A 121 -4.33 -7.29 -12.16
N ALA A 122 -5.08 -6.22 -11.92
CA ALA A 122 -6.51 -6.19 -12.14
C ALA A 122 -6.92 -4.85 -12.75
N ASP A 123 -7.76 -4.90 -13.77
CA ASP A 123 -8.56 -3.76 -14.19
C ASP A 123 -9.88 -3.72 -13.41
N TYR A 124 -10.75 -2.76 -13.73
CA TYR A 124 -12.05 -2.62 -13.10
C TYR A 124 -12.88 -3.92 -13.15
N ASP A 125 -12.93 -4.55 -14.33
CA ASP A 125 -13.76 -5.73 -14.54
C ASP A 125 -13.27 -6.88 -13.66
N LEU A 126 -11.95 -7.10 -13.56
CA LEU A 126 -11.39 -8.09 -12.65
C LEU A 126 -11.61 -7.74 -11.17
N LEU A 127 -11.47 -6.47 -10.78
CA LEU A 127 -11.72 -6.02 -9.40
C LEU A 127 -13.14 -6.39 -8.95
N VAL A 128 -14.15 -6.10 -9.78
CA VAL A 128 -15.55 -6.38 -9.43
C VAL A 128 -15.90 -7.87 -9.61
N SER A 129 -15.49 -8.47 -10.73
CA SER A 129 -15.93 -9.83 -11.09
C SER A 129 -15.17 -10.94 -10.35
N LYS A 130 -13.84 -10.82 -10.22
CA LYS A 130 -12.98 -11.85 -9.62
C LYS A 130 -12.71 -11.55 -8.15
N TYR A 131 -12.30 -10.33 -7.84
CA TYR A 131 -11.91 -9.93 -6.47
C TYR A 131 -13.09 -9.43 -5.62
N LYS A 132 -14.28 -9.33 -6.21
CA LYS A 132 -15.54 -8.95 -5.52
C LYS A 132 -15.44 -7.61 -4.79
N VAL A 133 -14.58 -6.71 -5.28
CA VAL A 133 -14.45 -5.35 -4.75
C VAL A 133 -15.70 -4.56 -5.11
N ARG A 134 -16.37 -4.00 -4.10
CA ARG A 134 -17.59 -3.19 -4.29
C ARG A 134 -17.22 -1.75 -4.61
N VAL A 135 -17.00 -1.47 -5.90
CA VAL A 135 -16.77 -0.12 -6.42
C VAL A 135 -17.52 0.09 -7.72
N HIS A 136 -17.94 1.33 -7.97
CA HIS A 136 -18.78 1.68 -9.12
C HIS A 136 -17.97 2.15 -10.34
N SER A 137 -16.68 2.46 -10.16
CA SER A 137 -15.72 2.74 -11.23
C SER A 137 -14.29 2.51 -10.75
N LEU A 138 -13.34 2.39 -11.68
CA LEU A 138 -11.92 2.36 -11.34
C LEU A 138 -11.45 3.68 -10.72
N ASP A 139 -12.03 4.80 -11.16
CA ASP A 139 -11.67 6.13 -10.65
C ASP A 139 -12.03 6.26 -9.16
N ALA A 140 -13.25 5.84 -8.81
CA ALA A 140 -13.78 5.89 -7.45
C ALA A 140 -13.10 4.89 -6.50
N PHE A 141 -12.51 3.82 -7.02
CA PHE A 141 -11.66 2.94 -6.21
C PHE A 141 -10.57 3.74 -5.51
N TYR A 142 -10.04 4.80 -6.13
CA TYR A 142 -8.98 5.64 -5.57
C TYR A 142 -9.46 6.82 -4.70
N ASP A 143 -10.76 6.98 -4.46
CA ASP A 143 -11.31 8.05 -3.62
C ASP A 143 -10.71 8.09 -2.20
N PRO A 144 -10.50 6.95 -1.50
CA PRO A 144 -9.88 6.98 -0.18
C PRO A 144 -8.50 7.65 -0.17
N VAL A 145 -7.72 7.52 -1.25
CA VAL A 145 -6.41 8.16 -1.38
C VAL A 145 -6.55 9.68 -1.55
N ARG A 146 -7.51 10.12 -2.36
CA ARG A 146 -7.81 11.55 -2.57
C ARG A 146 -8.32 12.20 -1.29
N ASP A 147 -9.14 11.49 -0.53
CA ASP A 147 -9.68 11.97 0.73
C ASP A 147 -8.59 12.18 1.78
N VAL A 148 -7.67 11.23 1.94
CA VAL A 148 -6.58 11.38 2.91
C VAL A 148 -5.52 12.40 2.46
N ALA A 149 -5.35 12.61 1.15
CA ALA A 149 -4.44 13.64 0.64
C ALA A 149 -4.81 15.05 1.15
N ARG A 150 -6.10 15.33 1.36
CA ARG A 150 -6.58 16.60 1.94
C ARG A 150 -6.07 16.86 3.36
N TYR A 151 -5.65 15.82 4.07
CA TYR A 151 -5.08 15.94 5.41
C TYR A 151 -3.58 16.24 5.42
N ALA A 152 -2.90 16.12 4.28
CA ALA A 152 -1.45 16.33 4.18
C ALA A 152 -1.03 17.81 4.13
N GLY A 153 -1.97 18.73 3.89
CA GLY A 153 -1.70 20.16 3.69
C GLY A 153 -1.98 20.54 2.25
#